data_AF-A0AAD7QSG2-F1
#
_entry.id   AF-A0AAD7QSG2-F1
#
_cell.length_a   1.000
_cell.length_b   1.000
_cell.length_c   1.000
_cell.angle_alpha   90.00
_cell.angle_beta   90.00
_cell.angle_gamma   90.00
#
_symmetry.space_group_name_H-M   'P 1'
#
loop_
_entity.id
_entity.type
_entity.pdbx_description
1 polymer ?
#
loop_
_entity_poly.entity_id
_entity_poly.type
_entity_poly.pdbx_seq_one_letter_code
_entity_poly.pdbx_strand_id
1 'polypeptide(L)'
;MTVSATSRSTPIVKICGTRTVEAAQCAISSGADLIGMILVPNLKRTVSADQAKAISRAVHEFRDSRPLHDFPLTDDRNVWFAGHIEQIRRRAPLVVGVFRNQSLEEILRLQREYELDIVQLHGSEPLSWTHEIPVPVIKKFAVEEDDLMRPGLHAVPLLDGGAGGEGHMISWEGLPESGAFILAGGLTADNVALAVRVPNLHGVDVSSGVETDGEQDLDKIKLFIKNAKGL
;
A
#
# COMPACT_ATOMS: atom_id res chain seq x y z
N MET A 1 -15.48 -24.39 -23.45
CA MET A 1 -14.96 -24.55 -22.08
C MET A 1 -15.22 -23.25 -21.36
N THR A 2 -16.18 -23.27 -20.44
CA THR A 2 -16.57 -22.12 -19.63
C THR A 2 -15.41 -21.72 -18.72
N VAL A 3 -14.89 -20.52 -18.91
CA VAL A 3 -13.95 -19.89 -17.97
C VAL A 3 -14.68 -19.79 -16.65
N SER A 4 -14.30 -20.63 -15.69
CA SER A 4 -14.78 -20.56 -14.32
C SER A 4 -14.47 -19.15 -13.81
N ALA A 5 -15.51 -18.41 -13.40
CA ALA A 5 -15.36 -17.12 -12.74
C ALA A 5 -14.52 -17.35 -11.47
N THR A 6 -13.24 -17.02 -11.54
CA THR A 6 -12.39 -17.00 -10.36
C THR A 6 -12.98 -15.96 -9.42
N SER A 7 -13.43 -16.43 -8.25
CA SER A 7 -13.83 -15.56 -7.14
C SER A 7 -12.74 -14.51 -6.95
N ARG A 8 -13.01 -13.24 -7.28
CA ARG A 8 -12.08 -12.14 -7.12
C ARG A 8 -11.71 -12.05 -5.63
N SER A 9 -10.43 -12.23 -5.32
CA SER A 9 -9.95 -12.09 -3.94
C SER A 9 -10.22 -10.68 -3.42
N THR A 10 -10.58 -10.54 -2.14
CA THR A 10 -10.81 -9.23 -1.51
C THR A 10 -9.57 -8.35 -1.67
N PRO A 11 -9.70 -7.10 -2.16
CA PRO A 11 -8.55 -6.23 -2.37
C PRO A 11 -7.87 -5.90 -1.05
N ILE A 12 -6.54 -5.74 -1.07
CA ILE A 12 -5.82 -5.18 0.07
C ILE A 12 -6.13 -3.68 0.17
N VAL A 13 -6.29 -3.19 1.38
CA VAL A 13 -6.57 -1.77 1.65
C VAL A 13 -5.43 -1.18 2.46
N LYS A 14 -4.83 -0.11 1.93
CA LYS A 14 -3.80 0.67 2.59
C LYS A 14 -4.34 2.04 3.01
N ILE A 15 -4.12 2.40 4.28
CA ILE A 15 -4.38 3.74 4.80
C ILE A 15 -3.05 4.46 5.01
N CYS A 16 -2.77 5.46 4.18
CA CYS A 16 -1.47 6.15 4.10
C CYS A 16 -1.48 7.53 4.76
N GLY A 17 -0.32 7.93 5.28
CA GLY A 17 -0.19 9.19 6.03
C GLY A 17 -0.79 9.10 7.43
N THR A 18 -0.76 7.92 8.02
CA THR A 18 -1.26 7.68 9.38
C THR A 18 -0.36 8.35 10.40
N ARG A 19 -0.94 9.18 11.28
CA ARG A 19 -0.20 10.02 12.25
C ARG A 19 -0.54 9.78 13.72
N THR A 20 -1.57 8.99 14.00
CA THR A 20 -1.99 8.67 15.37
C THR A 20 -2.22 7.17 15.54
N VAL A 21 -2.04 6.68 16.76
CA VAL A 21 -2.36 5.29 17.14
C VAL A 21 -3.85 5.02 16.95
N GLU A 22 -4.70 5.98 17.30
CA GLU A 22 -6.16 5.86 17.15
C GLU A 22 -6.58 5.63 15.69
N ALA A 23 -6.02 6.38 14.75
CA ALA A 23 -6.31 6.20 13.33
C ALA A 23 -5.81 4.84 12.82
N ALA A 24 -4.62 4.40 13.26
CA ALA A 24 -4.09 3.07 12.93
C ALA A 24 -5.01 1.95 13.44
N GLN A 25 -5.41 2.00 14.71
CA GLN A 25 -6.29 1.00 15.33
C GLN A 25 -7.68 1.00 14.70
N CYS A 26 -8.23 2.16 14.37
CA CYS A 26 -9.49 2.29 13.65
C CYS A 26 -9.42 1.62 12.27
N ALA A 27 -8.36 1.91 11.50
CA ALA A 27 -8.13 1.32 10.19
C ALA A 27 -8.00 -0.22 10.30
N ILE A 28 -7.20 -0.73 11.23
CA ILE A 28 -7.01 -2.17 11.45
C ILE A 28 -8.33 -2.85 11.83
N SER A 29 -9.05 -2.30 12.80
CA SER A 29 -10.33 -2.86 13.27
C SER A 29 -11.42 -2.84 12.19
N SER A 30 -11.29 -1.93 11.22
CA SER A 30 -12.16 -1.85 10.04
C SER A 30 -11.72 -2.80 8.92
N GLY A 31 -10.54 -3.41 9.03
CA GLY A 31 -10.02 -4.40 8.09
C GLY A 31 -8.95 -3.89 7.12
N ALA A 32 -8.25 -2.78 7.41
CA ALA A 32 -7.10 -2.37 6.60
C ALA A 32 -5.96 -3.40 6.70
N ASP A 33 -5.28 -3.64 5.59
CA ASP A 33 -4.16 -4.59 5.51
C ASP A 33 -2.81 -3.90 5.74
N LEU A 34 -2.70 -2.62 5.37
CA LEU A 34 -1.46 -1.85 5.41
C LEU A 34 -1.68 -0.48 6.07
N ILE A 35 -0.80 -0.12 6.99
CA ILE A 35 -0.77 1.20 7.64
C ILE A 35 0.49 1.94 7.20
N GLY A 36 0.31 3.01 6.42
CA GLY A 36 1.40 3.80 5.86
C GLY A 36 1.77 5.02 6.70
N MET A 37 3.04 5.14 7.09
CA MET A 37 3.63 6.30 7.75
C MET A 37 4.51 7.07 6.76
N ILE A 38 4.34 8.39 6.64
CA ILE A 38 5.19 9.22 5.79
C ILE A 38 6.43 9.62 6.58
N LEU A 39 7.60 9.12 6.16
CA LEU A 39 8.90 9.34 6.79
C LEU A 39 9.77 10.33 6.00
N VAL A 40 9.17 11.02 5.03
CA VAL A 40 9.79 12.06 4.23
C VAL A 40 9.81 13.36 5.05
N PRO A 41 10.96 14.01 5.28
CA PRO A 41 11.01 15.25 6.04
C PRO A 41 10.17 16.38 5.42
N ASN A 42 9.62 17.27 6.27
CA ASN A 42 8.95 18.51 5.89
C ASN A 42 7.69 18.38 5.01
N LEU A 43 7.00 17.24 5.03
CA LEU A 43 5.68 17.10 4.39
C LEU A 43 4.57 17.27 5.42
N LYS A 44 3.38 17.68 4.94
CA LYS A 44 2.19 17.88 5.79
C LYS A 44 1.85 16.66 6.67
N ARG A 45 2.09 15.45 6.15
CA ARG A 45 1.73 14.18 6.79
C ARG A 45 2.91 13.45 7.42
N THR A 46 4.08 14.09 7.52
CA THR A 46 5.26 13.48 8.12
C THR A 46 5.00 13.15 9.59
N VAL A 47 5.36 11.95 10.02
CA VAL A 47 5.30 11.56 11.43
C VAL A 47 6.60 11.90 12.16
N SER A 48 6.50 12.24 13.45
CA SER A 48 7.65 12.28 14.35
C SER A 48 8.16 10.86 14.67
N ALA A 49 9.37 10.77 15.22
CA ALA A 49 9.94 9.48 15.65
C ALA A 49 9.06 8.78 16.71
N ASP A 50 8.52 9.54 17.66
CA ASP A 50 7.65 9.00 18.71
C ASP A 50 6.32 8.50 18.13
N GLN A 51 5.74 9.24 17.18
CA GLN A 51 4.55 8.81 16.47
C GLN A 51 4.81 7.53 15.68
N ALA A 52 5.93 7.47 14.95
CA ALA A 52 6.29 6.31 14.15
C ALA A 52 6.43 5.03 15.01
N LYS A 53 7.15 5.13 16.14
CA LYS A 53 7.32 4.02 17.09
C LYS A 53 5.99 3.61 17.72
N ALA A 54 5.16 4.56 18.13
CA ALA A 54 3.87 4.28 18.74
C ALA A 54 2.90 3.59 17.77
N ILE A 55 2.81 4.07 16.53
CA ILE A 55 1.99 3.45 15.48
C ILE A 55 2.50 2.05 15.18
N SER A 56 3.80 1.89 14.93
CA SER A 56 4.38 0.59 14.58
C SER A 56 4.08 -0.48 15.64
N ARG A 57 4.34 -0.16 16.91
CA ARG A 57 4.01 -1.02 18.04
C ARG A 57 2.52 -1.38 18.07
N ALA A 58 1.64 -0.40 17.90
CA ALA A 58 0.20 -0.65 17.91
C ALA A 58 -0.25 -1.57 16.77
N VAL A 59 0.39 -1.52 15.59
CA VAL A 59 0.09 -2.46 14.50
C VAL A 59 0.58 -3.87 14.84
N HIS A 60 1.79 -4.01 15.37
CA HIS A 60 2.36 -5.33 15.68
C HIS A 60 1.64 -6.04 16.82
N GLU A 61 1.07 -5.32 17.78
CA GLU A 61 0.24 -5.89 18.85
C GLU A 61 -1.04 -6.57 18.32
N PHE A 62 -1.54 -6.21 17.13
CA PHE A 62 -2.69 -6.85 16.49
C PHE A 62 -2.34 -8.10 15.67
N ARG A 63 -1.05 -8.34 15.41
CA ARG A 63 -0.62 -9.39 14.49
C ARG A 63 -0.56 -10.74 15.19
N ASP A 64 -1.15 -11.76 14.55
CA ASP A 64 -0.98 -13.15 14.94
C ASP A 64 0.42 -13.66 14.52
N SER A 65 1.16 -14.30 15.43
CA SER A 65 2.59 -14.62 15.28
C SER A 65 2.91 -15.83 14.36
N ARG A 66 2.07 -16.09 13.35
CA ARG A 66 2.24 -17.29 12.49
C ARG A 66 3.49 -17.18 11.60
N PRO A 67 4.27 -18.27 11.48
CA PRO A 67 5.44 -18.31 10.61
C PRO A 67 5.01 -18.30 9.14
N LEU A 68 5.87 -17.74 8.30
CA LEU A 68 5.67 -17.69 6.85
C LEU A 68 6.23 -18.92 6.17
N HIS A 69 5.68 -19.19 5.01
CA HIS A 69 6.23 -20.13 4.05
C HIS A 69 6.89 -19.35 2.92
N ASP A 70 8.06 -19.82 2.49
CA ASP A 70 8.79 -19.27 1.37
C ASP A 70 7.90 -19.22 0.12
N PHE A 71 7.99 -18.10 -0.60
CA PHE A 71 7.34 -17.96 -1.89
C PHE A 71 8.29 -18.48 -2.98
N PRO A 72 7.81 -19.29 -3.96
CA PRO A 72 8.66 -19.78 -5.02
C PRO A 72 9.21 -18.63 -5.87
N LEU A 73 10.52 -18.66 -6.14
CA LEU A 73 11.14 -17.78 -7.13
C LEU A 73 10.52 -18.05 -8.51
N THR A 74 10.04 -17.02 -9.18
CA THR A 74 9.39 -17.13 -10.48
C THR A 74 9.60 -15.87 -11.31
N ASP A 75 9.79 -16.06 -12.62
CA ASP A 75 9.85 -14.98 -13.61
C ASP A 75 8.46 -14.65 -14.20
N ASP A 76 7.41 -15.38 -13.82
CA ASP A 76 6.04 -15.07 -14.22
C ASP A 76 5.49 -13.90 -13.40
N ARG A 77 5.21 -12.77 -14.07
CA ARG A 77 4.71 -11.55 -13.42
C ARG A 77 3.39 -11.71 -12.70
N ASN A 78 2.47 -12.52 -13.23
CA ASN A 78 1.19 -12.72 -12.58
C ASN A 78 1.38 -13.50 -11.28
N VAL A 79 2.22 -14.53 -11.31
CA VAL A 79 2.53 -15.35 -10.13
C VAL A 79 3.32 -14.54 -9.10
N TRP A 80 4.36 -13.81 -9.53
CA TRP A 80 5.21 -12.99 -8.66
C TRP A 80 4.40 -11.95 -7.87
N PHE A 81 3.69 -11.06 -8.55
CA PHE A 81 2.98 -9.97 -7.88
C PHE A 81 1.77 -10.47 -7.09
N ALA A 82 0.99 -11.42 -7.61
CA ALA A 82 -0.14 -12.00 -6.86
C ALA A 82 0.34 -12.75 -5.61
N GLY A 83 1.51 -13.39 -5.68
CA GLY A 83 2.16 -14.02 -4.54
C GLY A 83 2.49 -13.05 -3.41
N HIS A 84 3.13 -11.93 -3.74
CA HIS A 84 3.42 -10.88 -2.76
C HIS A 84 2.15 -10.26 -2.16
N ILE A 85 1.11 -10.03 -2.96
CA ILE A 85 -0.19 -9.57 -2.46
C ILE A 85 -0.80 -10.57 -1.47
N GLU A 86 -0.76 -11.87 -1.77
CA GLU A 86 -1.30 -12.89 -0.86
C GLU A 86 -0.48 -12.99 0.44
N GLN A 87 0.84 -12.83 0.37
CA GLN A 87 1.68 -12.76 1.56
C GLN A 87 1.35 -11.54 2.42
N ILE A 88 1.11 -10.38 1.81
CA ILE A 88 0.63 -9.18 2.52
C ILE A 88 -0.71 -9.49 3.21
N ARG A 89 -1.68 -10.04 2.48
CA ARG A 89 -3.02 -10.37 3.00
C ARG A 89 -2.96 -11.34 4.18
N ARG A 90 -2.09 -12.35 4.12
CA ARG A 90 -1.93 -13.34 5.19
C ARG A 90 -1.25 -12.79 6.45
N ARG A 91 -0.41 -11.76 6.29
CA ARG A 91 0.35 -11.16 7.40
C ARG A 91 -0.28 -9.89 7.96
N ALA A 92 -1.31 -9.37 7.32
CA ALA A 92 -1.99 -8.16 7.71
C ALA A 92 -2.44 -8.20 9.18
N PRO A 93 -2.38 -7.06 9.91
CA PRO A 93 -1.95 -5.75 9.40
C PRO A 93 -0.42 -5.60 9.39
N LEU A 94 0.10 -4.81 8.42
CA LEU A 94 1.53 -4.52 8.28
C LEU A 94 1.83 -3.02 8.29
N VAL A 95 3.00 -2.65 8.80
CA VAL A 95 3.49 -1.27 8.83
C VAL A 95 4.30 -0.96 7.58
N VAL A 96 3.96 0.13 6.88
CA VAL A 96 4.66 0.60 5.68
C VAL A 96 5.31 1.96 5.97
N GLY A 97 6.62 2.09 5.77
CA GLY A 97 7.27 3.41 5.75
C GLY A 97 7.38 3.95 4.34
N VAL A 98 6.91 5.18 4.12
CA VAL A 98 6.98 5.87 2.83
C VAL A 98 8.16 6.82 2.80
N PHE A 99 9.03 6.63 1.80
CA PHE A 99 10.24 7.38 1.56
C PHE A 99 10.19 8.06 0.19
N ARG A 100 10.92 9.17 0.06
CA ARG A 100 11.06 9.88 -1.21
C ARG A 100 12.43 10.52 -1.29
N ASN A 101 13.30 9.93 -2.12
CA ASN A 101 14.65 10.39 -2.43
C ASN A 101 15.54 10.56 -1.19
N GLN A 102 15.25 9.82 -0.11
CA GLN A 102 16.15 9.68 1.03
C GLN A 102 17.27 8.69 0.67
N SER A 103 18.42 8.80 1.33
CA SER A 103 19.52 7.86 1.10
C SER A 103 19.14 6.44 1.53
N LEU A 104 19.75 5.43 0.90
CA LEU A 104 19.57 4.04 1.32
C LEU A 104 19.94 3.83 2.79
N GLU A 105 21.02 4.48 3.26
CA GLU A 105 21.43 4.43 4.67
C GLU A 105 20.29 4.88 5.61
N GLU A 106 19.63 6.00 5.28
CA GLU A 106 18.54 6.53 6.08
C GLU A 106 17.31 5.61 6.03
N ILE A 107 16.99 5.06 4.86
CA ILE A 107 15.90 4.09 4.69
C ILE A 107 16.15 2.87 5.58
N LEU A 108 17.35 2.28 5.52
CA LEU A 108 17.73 1.11 6.33
C LEU A 108 17.75 1.43 7.83
N ARG A 109 18.18 2.63 8.22
CA ARG A 109 18.15 3.08 9.60
C ARG A 109 16.72 3.16 10.13
N LEU A 110 15.83 3.85 9.43
CA LEU A 110 14.44 4.04 9.84
C LEU A 110 13.62 2.76 9.74
N GLN A 111 13.91 1.88 8.77
CA GLN A 111 13.31 0.55 8.66
C GLN A 111 13.57 -0.27 9.93
N ARG A 112 14.81 -0.31 10.42
CA ARG A 112 15.15 -1.00 11.67
C ARG A 112 14.59 -0.29 12.89
N GLU A 113 14.72 1.03 12.96
CA GLU A 113 14.33 1.81 14.15
C GLU A 113 12.82 1.76 14.41
N TYR A 114 12.01 1.73 13.35
CA TYR A 114 10.55 1.71 13.44
C TYR A 114 9.96 0.34 13.11
N GLU A 115 10.79 -0.70 12.99
CA GLU A 115 10.38 -2.09 12.73
C GLU A 115 9.42 -2.20 11.52
N LEU A 116 9.71 -1.47 10.44
CA LEU A 116 8.82 -1.45 9.27
C LEU A 116 8.78 -2.83 8.60
N ASP A 117 7.57 -3.33 8.33
CA ASP A 117 7.36 -4.59 7.60
C ASP A 117 7.53 -4.43 6.09
N ILE A 118 7.33 -3.22 5.56
CA ILE A 118 7.43 -2.88 4.14
C ILE A 118 8.06 -1.49 3.99
N VAL A 119 8.93 -1.34 2.99
CA VAL A 119 9.43 -0.02 2.55
C VAL A 119 8.70 0.38 1.27
N GLN A 120 8.15 1.58 1.24
CA GLN A 120 7.57 2.17 0.04
C GLN A 120 8.51 3.25 -0.53
N LEU A 121 9.07 2.99 -1.70
CA LEU A 121 9.86 3.95 -2.47
C LEU A 121 8.92 4.78 -3.35
N HIS A 122 8.84 6.07 -3.09
CA HIS A 122 7.84 6.95 -3.70
C HIS A 122 8.48 8.06 -4.56
N GLY A 123 9.80 8.05 -4.72
CA GLY A 123 10.56 8.96 -5.57
C GLY A 123 11.18 8.27 -6.78
N SER A 124 12.37 8.75 -7.13
CA SER A 124 13.21 8.25 -8.22
C SER A 124 14.35 7.37 -7.68
N GLU A 125 14.13 6.67 -6.57
CA GLU A 125 15.12 5.78 -5.99
C GLU A 125 15.46 4.62 -6.95
N PRO A 126 16.74 4.19 -7.03
CA PRO A 126 17.13 3.08 -7.87
C PRO A 126 16.45 1.76 -7.47
N LEU A 127 15.89 1.04 -8.44
CA LEU A 127 15.31 -0.30 -8.20
C LEU A 127 16.34 -1.32 -7.71
N SER A 128 17.63 -1.12 -7.99
CA SER A 128 18.71 -1.97 -7.48
C SER A 128 18.78 -2.02 -5.95
N TRP A 129 18.30 -0.97 -5.26
CA TRP A 129 18.27 -0.93 -3.79
C TRP A 129 17.30 -1.94 -3.18
N THR A 130 16.34 -2.46 -3.95
CA THR A 130 15.37 -3.44 -3.41
C THR A 130 16.03 -4.73 -2.92
N HIS A 131 17.20 -5.09 -3.46
CA HIS A 131 18.00 -6.22 -2.96
C HIS A 131 18.74 -5.93 -1.65
N GLU A 132 18.93 -4.66 -1.30
CA GLU A 132 19.61 -4.23 -0.07
C GLU A 132 18.62 -3.96 1.07
N ILE A 133 17.35 -3.75 0.76
CA ILE A 133 16.28 -3.53 1.74
C ILE A 133 15.81 -4.89 2.27
N PRO A 134 15.86 -5.15 3.59
CA PRO A 134 15.63 -6.49 4.17
C PRO A 134 14.15 -6.89 4.25
N VAL A 135 13.26 -6.08 3.68
CA VAL A 135 11.80 -6.25 3.72
C VAL A 135 11.22 -5.99 2.32
N PRO A 136 10.01 -6.51 2.01
CA PRO A 136 9.37 -6.25 0.74
C PRO A 136 9.30 -4.76 0.39
N VAL A 137 9.52 -4.45 -0.89
CA VAL A 137 9.46 -3.08 -1.40
C VAL A 137 8.20 -2.87 -2.23
N ILE A 138 7.41 -1.86 -1.85
CA ILE A 138 6.40 -1.26 -2.72
C ILE A 138 7.09 -0.13 -3.48
N LYS A 139 6.98 -0.10 -4.80
CA LYS A 139 7.52 1.01 -5.62
C LYS A 139 6.38 1.76 -6.28
N LYS A 140 6.38 3.09 -6.13
CA LYS A 140 5.51 3.97 -6.91
C LYS A 140 6.03 4.06 -8.34
N PHE A 141 5.15 3.91 -9.31
CA PHE A 141 5.43 4.08 -10.73
C PHE A 141 4.44 5.06 -11.38
N ALA A 142 4.83 5.66 -12.49
CA ALA A 142 3.93 6.10 -13.53
C ALA A 142 3.53 4.91 -14.42
N VAL A 143 2.38 5.00 -15.09
CA VAL A 143 1.77 3.90 -15.84
C VAL A 143 2.65 3.38 -16.98
N GLU A 144 3.45 4.26 -17.58
CA GLU A 144 4.27 3.97 -18.77
C GLU A 144 5.70 3.52 -18.46
N GLU A 145 6.06 3.32 -17.19
CA GLU A 145 7.42 2.90 -16.82
C GLU A 145 7.67 1.41 -17.16
N ASP A 146 8.75 1.12 -17.90
CA ASP A 146 9.09 -0.24 -18.39
C ASP A 146 9.21 -1.29 -17.28
N ASP A 147 9.77 -0.91 -16.13
CA ASP A 147 10.01 -1.82 -15.00
C ASP A 147 8.76 -2.04 -14.10
N LEU A 148 7.64 -1.38 -14.39
CA LEU A 148 6.39 -1.45 -13.60
C LEU A 148 5.92 -2.89 -13.33
N MET A 149 6.01 -3.76 -14.32
CA MET A 149 5.57 -5.16 -14.24
C MET A 149 6.74 -6.15 -14.40
N ARG A 150 7.93 -5.76 -13.93
CA ARG A 150 9.13 -6.60 -13.95
C ARG A 150 9.32 -7.34 -12.62
N PRO A 151 9.18 -8.69 -12.60
CA PRO A 151 9.44 -9.50 -11.42
C PRO A 151 10.88 -9.35 -10.91
N GLY A 152 11.09 -9.66 -9.64
CA GLY A 152 12.43 -9.62 -9.01
C GLY A 152 12.94 -8.24 -8.62
N LEU A 153 12.34 -7.15 -9.14
CA LEU A 153 12.79 -5.78 -8.85
C LEU A 153 12.01 -5.07 -7.73
N HIS A 154 10.81 -5.53 -7.41
CA HIS A 154 9.99 -5.01 -6.32
C HIS A 154 8.87 -6.01 -6.01
N ALA A 155 8.29 -5.92 -4.81
CA ALA A 155 7.27 -6.85 -4.36
C ALA A 155 5.89 -6.49 -4.94
N VAL A 156 5.52 -5.21 -4.94
CA VAL A 156 4.22 -4.74 -5.43
C VAL A 156 4.35 -3.36 -6.08
N PRO A 157 3.87 -3.16 -7.32
CA PRO A 157 3.81 -1.84 -7.94
C PRO A 157 2.62 -1.05 -7.37
N LEU A 158 2.86 0.22 -7.09
CA LEU A 158 1.84 1.21 -6.73
C LEU A 158 1.72 2.22 -7.87
N LEU A 159 0.53 2.30 -8.47
CA LEU A 159 0.20 3.26 -9.51
C LEU A 159 -0.56 4.42 -8.88
N ASP A 160 -0.01 5.62 -9.00
CA ASP A 160 -0.69 6.85 -8.59
C ASP A 160 -1.41 7.44 -9.80
N GLY A 161 -2.74 7.34 -9.82
CA GLY A 161 -3.59 7.85 -10.90
C GLY A 161 -3.61 9.38 -11.03
N GLY A 162 -2.91 10.11 -10.15
CA GLY A 162 -2.95 11.57 -10.15
C GLY A 162 -4.27 12.14 -9.63
N ALA A 163 -4.27 13.42 -9.31
CA ALA A 163 -5.28 14.08 -8.47
C ALA A 163 -6.71 14.08 -9.06
N GLY A 164 -7.52 13.11 -8.67
CA GLY A 164 -8.98 13.27 -8.57
C GLY A 164 -9.32 14.05 -7.31
N GLY A 165 -9.04 15.35 -7.28
CA GLY A 165 -9.60 16.29 -6.31
C GLY A 165 -10.90 16.90 -6.86
N GLU A 166 -11.92 17.00 -6.00
CA GLU A 166 -13.25 17.60 -6.21
C GLU A 166 -13.82 17.53 -7.65
N GLY A 167 -14.57 16.46 -7.92
CA GLY A 167 -15.54 16.42 -9.03
C GLY A 167 -15.07 15.84 -10.38
N HIS A 168 -13.79 15.48 -10.54
CA HIS A 168 -13.31 14.80 -11.75
C HIS A 168 -13.26 13.29 -11.55
N MET A 169 -13.88 12.53 -12.45
CA MET A 169 -13.69 11.08 -12.51
C MET A 169 -12.21 10.80 -12.74
N ILE A 170 -11.60 9.98 -11.88
CA ILE A 170 -10.26 9.43 -12.11
C ILE A 170 -10.28 8.80 -13.51
N SER A 171 -9.30 9.12 -14.37
CA SER A 171 -9.10 8.36 -15.61
C SER A 171 -8.23 7.15 -15.26
N TRP A 172 -8.82 5.96 -15.37
CA TRP A 172 -8.19 4.65 -15.10
C TRP A 172 -7.63 4.08 -16.40
N GLU A 173 -7.47 4.93 -17.41
CA GLU A 173 -6.98 4.57 -18.73
C GLU A 173 -5.49 4.23 -18.66
N GLY A 174 -5.07 3.30 -19.51
CA GLY A 174 -3.68 2.85 -19.59
C GLY A 174 -3.24 1.90 -18.47
N LEU A 175 -4.10 1.58 -17.50
CA LEU A 175 -3.74 0.65 -16.42
C LEU A 175 -3.32 -0.73 -16.99
N PRO A 176 -2.37 -1.43 -16.35
CA PRO A 176 -1.82 -2.68 -16.86
C PRO A 176 -2.86 -3.78 -17.08
N GLU A 177 -2.79 -4.42 -18.24
CA GLU A 177 -3.64 -5.58 -18.59
C GLU A 177 -3.16 -6.92 -17.99
N SER A 178 -2.01 -6.93 -17.30
CA SER A 178 -1.45 -8.11 -16.62
C SER A 178 -0.68 -7.73 -15.35
N GLY A 179 -0.39 -8.72 -14.51
CA GLY A 179 0.27 -8.54 -13.21
C GLY A 179 -0.72 -8.28 -12.07
N ALA A 180 -0.22 -7.66 -11.01
CA ALA A 180 -1.03 -7.21 -9.89
C ALA A 180 -0.46 -5.90 -9.35
N PHE A 181 -1.33 -4.93 -9.04
CA PHE A 181 -0.92 -3.62 -8.55
C PHE A 181 -1.84 -3.08 -7.46
N ILE A 182 -1.32 -2.11 -6.71
CA ILE A 182 -2.09 -1.23 -5.83
C ILE A 182 -2.36 0.07 -6.57
N LEU A 183 -3.62 0.51 -6.56
CA LEU A 183 -3.98 1.83 -7.09
C LEU A 183 -4.05 2.87 -5.98
N ALA A 184 -3.45 4.03 -6.22
CA ALA A 184 -3.53 5.22 -5.40
C ALA A 184 -4.01 6.42 -6.24
N GLY A 185 -4.18 7.56 -5.59
CA GLY A 185 -4.51 8.84 -6.24
C GLY A 185 -6.01 9.07 -6.36
N GLY A 186 -6.51 10.12 -5.69
CA GLY A 186 -7.91 10.56 -5.77
C GLY A 186 -8.97 9.59 -5.20
N LEU A 187 -8.57 8.47 -4.61
CA LEU A 187 -9.52 7.51 -4.05
C LEU A 187 -10.24 8.07 -2.83
N THR A 188 -11.56 7.90 -2.77
CA THR A 188 -12.45 8.29 -1.67
C THR A 188 -13.43 7.16 -1.39
N ALA A 189 -14.19 7.28 -0.31
CA ALA A 189 -15.21 6.30 0.01
C ALA A 189 -16.28 6.18 -1.09
N ASP A 190 -16.52 7.25 -1.86
CA ASP A 190 -17.53 7.29 -2.92
C ASP A 190 -17.11 6.54 -4.19
N ASN A 191 -15.82 6.52 -4.52
CA ASN A 191 -15.32 5.94 -5.77
C ASN A 191 -14.63 4.58 -5.60
N VAL A 192 -14.22 4.20 -4.39
CA VAL A 192 -13.44 2.97 -4.17
C VAL A 192 -14.20 1.68 -4.53
N ALA A 193 -15.53 1.66 -4.39
CA ALA A 193 -16.34 0.50 -4.78
C ALA A 193 -16.34 0.25 -6.31
N LEU A 194 -16.14 1.30 -7.11
CA LEU A 194 -15.92 1.19 -8.55
C LEU A 194 -14.47 0.81 -8.83
N ALA A 195 -13.54 1.37 -8.06
CA ALA A 195 -12.12 1.15 -8.21
C ALA A 195 -11.73 -0.31 -8.25
N VAL A 196 -12.19 -1.04 -7.24
CA VAL A 196 -11.83 -2.44 -7.01
C VAL A 196 -12.37 -3.38 -8.10
N ARG A 197 -13.17 -2.86 -9.05
CA ARG A 197 -13.65 -3.61 -10.21
C ARG A 197 -12.69 -3.59 -11.39
N VAL A 198 -11.65 -2.76 -11.37
CA VAL A 198 -10.64 -2.70 -12.44
C VAL A 198 -9.88 -4.03 -12.55
N PRO A 199 -9.68 -4.57 -13.77
CA PRO A 199 -8.89 -5.79 -13.98
C PRO A 199 -7.49 -5.69 -13.35
N ASN A 200 -6.99 -6.78 -12.77
CA ASN A 200 -5.65 -6.89 -12.18
C ASN A 200 -5.32 -5.94 -11.01
N LEU A 201 -6.26 -5.09 -10.60
CA LEU A 201 -6.14 -4.34 -9.35
C LEU A 201 -6.30 -5.32 -8.19
N HIS A 202 -5.31 -5.32 -7.30
CA HIS A 202 -5.26 -6.18 -6.14
C HIS A 202 -5.27 -5.41 -4.82
N GLY A 203 -5.05 -4.10 -4.86
CA GLY A 203 -5.21 -3.24 -3.71
C GLY A 203 -5.53 -1.79 -4.03
N VAL A 204 -5.93 -1.07 -3.00
CA VAL A 204 -6.19 0.37 -3.03
C VAL A 204 -5.42 1.06 -1.91
N ASP A 205 -4.91 2.26 -2.19
CA ASP A 205 -4.18 3.11 -1.25
C ASP A 205 -4.85 4.48 -1.18
N VAL A 206 -5.22 4.90 0.03
CA VAL A 206 -5.85 6.21 0.27
C VAL A 206 -5.08 7.02 1.30
N SER A 207 -4.99 8.32 1.05
CA SER A 207 -4.47 9.29 2.02
C SER A 207 -5.48 10.43 2.21
N SER A 208 -5.43 11.48 1.39
CA SER A 208 -6.32 12.66 1.55
C SER A 208 -7.82 12.37 1.43
N GLY A 209 -8.22 11.31 0.72
CA GLY A 209 -9.64 10.96 0.53
C GLY A 209 -10.35 10.47 1.79
N VAL A 210 -9.62 10.23 2.88
CA VAL A 210 -10.15 9.90 4.21
C VAL A 210 -9.79 10.96 5.26
N GLU A 211 -9.53 12.19 4.83
CA GLU A 211 -9.26 13.32 5.71
C GLU A 211 -10.41 14.33 5.75
N THR A 212 -10.51 15.07 6.85
CA THR A 212 -11.35 16.26 7.05
C THR A 212 -10.44 17.34 7.62
N ASP A 213 -10.42 18.52 6.98
CA ASP A 213 -9.53 19.64 7.33
C ASP A 213 -8.03 19.28 7.41
N GLY A 214 -7.62 18.26 6.67
CA GLY A 214 -6.23 17.76 6.64
C GLY A 214 -5.88 16.81 7.77
N GLU A 215 -6.84 16.45 8.61
CA GLU A 215 -6.72 15.44 9.66
C GLU A 215 -7.43 14.15 9.26
N GLN A 216 -6.91 13.00 9.69
CA GLN A 216 -7.56 11.72 9.39
C GLN A 216 -8.94 11.65 10.04
N ASP A 217 -9.95 11.34 9.25
CA ASP A 217 -11.34 11.20 9.68
C ASP A 217 -11.67 9.72 9.84
N LEU A 218 -11.92 9.30 11.09
CA LEU A 218 -12.12 7.90 11.43
C LEU A 218 -13.35 7.29 10.76
N ASP A 219 -14.40 8.07 10.52
CA ASP A 219 -15.60 7.56 9.87
C ASP A 219 -15.41 7.44 8.36
N LYS A 220 -14.65 8.35 7.74
CA LYS A 220 -14.22 8.18 6.34
C LYS A 220 -13.30 6.98 6.15
N ILE A 221 -12.39 6.71 7.10
CA ILE A 221 -11.54 5.51 7.08
C ILE A 221 -12.41 4.25 7.09
N LYS A 222 -13.34 4.13 8.04
CA LYS A 222 -14.27 2.98 8.13
C LYS A 222 -15.05 2.79 6.84
N LEU A 223 -15.65 3.87 6.32
CA LEU A 223 -16.48 3.83 5.12
C LEU A 223 -15.67 3.46 3.88
N PHE A 224 -14.45 4.00 3.74
CA PHE A 224 -13.55 3.65 2.65
C PHE A 224 -13.23 2.16 2.65
N ILE A 225 -12.81 1.61 3.80
CA ILE A 225 -12.44 0.20 3.91
C ILE A 225 -13.65 -0.70 3.67
N LYS A 226 -14.80 -0.35 4.25
CA LYS A 226 -16.07 -1.05 4.03
C LYS A 226 -16.40 -1.14 2.54
N ASN A 227 -16.38 0.00 1.85
CA ASN A 227 -16.73 0.08 0.43
C ASN A 227 -15.71 -0.63 -0.47
N ALA A 228 -14.42 -0.60 -0.11
CA ALA A 228 -13.37 -1.30 -0.83
C ALA A 228 -13.49 -2.83 -0.70
N LYS A 229 -13.84 -3.32 0.50
CA LYS A 229 -13.91 -4.76 0.80
C LYS A 229 -15.29 -5.38 0.56
N GLY A 230 -16.32 -4.57 0.33
CA GLY A 230 -17.70 -5.02 0.15
C GLY A 230 -18.34 -5.54 1.44
N LEU A 231 -17.97 -4.94 2.58
CA LEU A 231 -18.47 -5.27 3.93
C LEU A 231 -19.75 -4.50 4.30
#